data_AF-A0A957KV65-F1
#
_entry.id   AF-A0A957KV65-F1
#
_cell.length_a   1.000
_cell.length_b   1.000
_cell.length_c   1.000
_cell.angle_alpha   90.00
_cell.angle_beta   90.00
_cell.angle_gamma   90.00
#
_symmetry.space_group_name_H-M   'P 1'
#
loop_
_entity.id
_entity.type
_entity.pdbx_description
1 polymer ?
#
loop_
_entity_poly.entity_id
_entity_poly.type
_entity_poly.pdbx_seq_one_letter_code
_entity_poly.pdbx_strand_id
1 'polypeptide(L)'
;MRSTVIQTPAVRTAIVALGVIAVLFAVRAAADILAPFLLAIVIAVLVQSTVSWLRGRGLPTWTALVVVGGMLAVVLVGLALLIDTGLDNLSAELPRLRQAMAAQLETVEAGLASLGFPQIQAGARLQQAANASGSIATSLLEEIGSIASSVLLVVFYVLFLLLESTVLPAKLEAAFGAVSPVSERLGRILASVQSYLVVQTALSALVGALVTVTLWLIGVDYALLWGVLAFLLNYVPNFGPILAAIPAVVMAFIQFGPG
;
A
#
# COMPACT_ATOMS: atom_id res chain seq x y z
N MET A 1 38.75 44.26 -0.54
CA MET A 1 39.42 42.98 -0.24
C MET A 1 38.47 41.80 0.07
N ARG A 2 37.13 41.97 0.15
CA ARG A 2 36.18 40.86 0.43
C ARG A 2 35.68 40.07 -0.79
N SER A 3 36.00 40.49 -2.02
CA SER A 3 35.42 39.90 -3.25
C SER A 3 36.23 38.75 -3.86
N THR A 4 37.50 38.55 -3.49
CA THR A 4 38.37 37.54 -4.12
C THR A 4 38.31 36.15 -3.47
N VAL A 5 37.78 36.03 -2.25
CA VAL A 5 37.69 34.73 -1.53
C VAL A 5 36.61 33.81 -2.12
N ILE A 6 35.59 34.37 -2.78
CA ILE A 6 34.47 33.58 -3.36
C ILE A 6 34.85 32.97 -4.73
N GLN A 7 35.95 33.42 -5.36
CA GLN A 7 36.33 33.00 -6.72
C GLN A 7 37.29 31.81 -6.77
N THR A 8 37.85 31.36 -5.64
CA THR A 8 38.67 30.15 -5.64
C THR A 8 37.80 28.92 -5.95
N PRO A 9 38.19 28.06 -6.90
CA PRO A 9 37.40 26.89 -7.30
C PRO A 9 37.08 25.96 -6.11
N ALA A 10 37.93 25.95 -5.09
CA ALA A 10 37.72 25.24 -3.82
C ALA A 10 36.54 25.76 -2.98
N VAL A 11 36.30 27.08 -2.97
CA VAL A 11 35.17 27.67 -2.22
C VAL A 11 33.85 27.38 -2.94
N ARG A 12 33.86 27.43 -4.28
CA ARG A 12 32.68 27.05 -5.09
C ARG A 12 32.32 25.58 -4.92
N THR A 13 33.30 24.67 -4.95
CA THR A 13 33.02 23.24 -4.72
C THR A 13 32.56 22.96 -3.29
N ALA A 14 33.13 23.64 -2.29
CA ALA A 14 32.68 23.53 -0.90
C ALA A 14 31.23 24.00 -0.72
N ILE A 15 30.83 25.12 -1.33
CA ILE A 15 29.45 25.62 -1.28
C ILE A 15 28.49 24.65 -1.99
N VAL A 16 28.86 24.12 -3.15
CA VAL A 16 28.03 23.12 -3.85
C VAL A 16 27.90 21.84 -3.05
N ALA A 17 28.99 21.33 -2.45
CA ALA A 17 28.96 20.14 -1.62
C ALA A 17 28.07 20.33 -0.38
N LEU A 18 28.21 21.45 0.33
CA LEU A 18 27.34 21.81 1.45
C LEU A 18 25.87 21.94 1.02
N GLY A 19 25.62 22.56 -0.14
CA GLY A 19 24.29 22.66 -0.72
C GLY A 19 23.67 21.29 -1.02
N VAL A 20 24.43 20.38 -1.63
CA VAL A 20 23.97 19.00 -1.90
C VAL A 20 23.70 18.25 -0.61
N ILE A 21 24.57 18.35 0.39
CA ILE A 21 24.36 17.70 1.70
C ILE A 21 23.10 18.26 2.38
N ALA A 22 22.90 19.58 2.34
CA ALA A 22 21.72 20.24 2.91
C ALA A 22 20.44 19.78 2.20
N VAL A 23 20.45 19.68 0.86
CA VAL A 23 19.32 19.15 0.08
C VAL A 23 19.06 17.68 0.41
N LEU A 24 20.10 16.83 0.49
CA LEU A 24 19.93 15.42 0.86
C LEU A 24 19.39 15.26 2.29
N PHE A 25 19.84 16.10 3.23
CA PHE A 25 19.31 16.11 4.58
C PHE A 25 17.86 16.60 4.62
N ALA A 26 17.52 17.64 3.86
CA ALA A 26 16.15 18.13 3.73
C ALA A 26 15.22 17.09 3.10
N VAL A 27 15.67 16.40 2.03
CA VAL A 27 14.92 15.31 1.39
C VAL A 27 14.73 14.15 2.36
N ARG A 28 15.76 13.77 3.12
CA ARG A 28 15.65 12.72 4.15
C ARG A 28 14.69 13.11 5.26
N ALA A 29 14.77 14.35 5.75
CA ALA A 29 13.87 14.86 6.79
C ALA A 29 12.42 14.97 6.29
N ALA A 30 12.23 15.22 4.99
CA ALA A 30 10.92 15.29 4.37
C ALA A 30 10.44 13.95 3.80
N ALA A 31 11.21 12.86 3.92
CA ALA A 31 10.92 11.57 3.26
C ALA A 31 9.55 11.01 3.66
N ASP A 32 9.16 11.16 4.92
CA ASP A 32 7.88 10.69 5.46
C ASP A 32 6.67 11.38 4.81
N ILE A 33 6.87 12.61 4.31
CA ILE A 33 5.87 13.40 3.59
C ILE A 33 6.02 13.20 2.08
N LEU A 34 7.26 13.16 1.59
CA LEU A 34 7.59 13.02 0.17
C LEU A 34 7.14 11.68 -0.38
N ALA A 35 7.32 10.58 0.35
CA ALA A 35 6.96 9.24 -0.11
C ALA A 35 5.46 9.12 -0.47
N PRO A 36 4.50 9.43 0.43
CA PRO A 36 3.09 9.41 0.08
C PRO A 36 2.71 10.49 -0.94
N PHE A 37 3.39 11.64 -0.96
CA PHE A 37 3.17 12.68 -1.97
C PHE A 37 3.58 12.23 -3.39
N LEU A 38 4.72 11.57 -3.54
CA LEU A 38 5.18 11.01 -4.81
C LEU A 38 4.20 9.93 -5.29
N LEU A 39 3.75 9.05 -4.39
CA LEU A 39 2.74 8.05 -4.69
C LEU A 39 1.40 8.69 -5.10
N ALA A 40 1.03 9.81 -4.45
CA ALA A 40 -0.15 10.58 -4.82
C ALA A 40 -0.02 11.25 -6.19
N ILE A 41 1.16 11.77 -6.58
CA ILE A 41 1.39 12.27 -7.96
C ILE A 41 1.12 11.16 -8.96
N VAL A 42 1.67 9.98 -8.69
CA VAL A 42 1.52 8.82 -9.53
C VAL A 42 0.05 8.41 -9.69
N ILE A 43 -0.71 8.34 -8.59
CA ILE A 43 -2.15 8.06 -8.63
C ILE A 43 -2.93 9.20 -9.29
N ALA A 44 -2.59 10.46 -9.04
CA ALA A 44 -3.24 11.60 -9.65
C ALA A 44 -3.11 11.54 -11.19
N VAL A 45 -1.94 11.16 -11.70
CA VAL A 45 -1.72 10.93 -13.14
C VAL A 45 -2.61 9.80 -13.67
N LEU A 46 -2.74 8.69 -12.94
CA LEU A 46 -3.67 7.60 -13.32
C LEU A 46 -5.11 8.11 -13.44
N VAL A 47 -5.56 8.74 -12.37
CA VAL A 47 -6.92 9.24 -12.20
C VAL A 47 -7.22 10.36 -13.21
N GLN A 48 -6.21 11.10 -13.65
CA GLN A 48 -6.35 12.12 -14.68
C GLN A 48 -6.78 11.53 -16.03
N SER A 49 -6.46 10.26 -16.33
CA SER A 49 -7.01 9.54 -17.49
C SER A 49 -8.53 9.40 -17.38
N THR A 50 -9.01 9.01 -16.19
CA THR A 50 -10.43 8.85 -15.91
C THR A 50 -11.15 10.19 -15.98
N VAL A 51 -10.55 11.26 -15.45
CA VAL A 51 -11.07 12.63 -15.55
C VAL A 51 -11.12 13.11 -17.00
N SER A 52 -10.07 12.87 -17.80
CA SER A 52 -10.04 13.30 -19.21
C SER A 52 -11.05 12.54 -20.06
N TRP A 53 -11.25 11.25 -19.80
CA TRP A 53 -12.27 10.43 -20.43
C TRP A 53 -13.70 10.89 -20.06
N LEU A 54 -13.94 11.26 -18.80
CA LEU A 54 -15.21 11.85 -18.35
C LEU A 54 -15.47 13.20 -19.04
N ARG A 55 -14.45 14.07 -19.12
CA ARG A 55 -14.54 15.35 -19.85
C ARG A 55 -14.80 15.15 -21.33
N GLY A 56 -14.21 14.12 -21.95
CA GLY A 56 -14.46 13.75 -23.34
C GLY A 56 -15.92 13.37 -23.65
N ARG A 57 -16.71 13.04 -22.62
CA ARG A 57 -18.18 12.86 -22.73
C ARG A 57 -19.00 14.13 -22.55
N GLY A 58 -18.37 15.29 -22.48
CA GLY A 58 -19.05 16.58 -22.32
C GLY A 58 -19.33 16.99 -20.88
N LEU A 59 -18.79 16.27 -19.89
CA LEU A 59 -18.92 16.65 -18.48
C LEU A 59 -18.01 17.84 -18.15
N PRO A 60 -18.52 18.90 -17.47
CA PRO A 60 -17.71 20.03 -17.04
C PRO A 60 -16.68 19.58 -15.99
N THR A 61 -15.51 20.20 -15.99
CA THR A 61 -14.35 19.84 -15.15
C THR A 61 -14.69 19.54 -13.69
N TRP A 62 -15.54 20.36 -13.06
CA TRP A 62 -15.91 20.18 -11.65
C TRP A 62 -16.68 18.87 -11.40
N THR A 63 -17.58 18.46 -12.31
CA THR A 63 -18.32 17.20 -12.18
C THR A 63 -17.40 15.99 -12.30
N ALA A 64 -16.44 16.01 -13.23
CA ALA A 64 -15.47 14.94 -13.38
C ALA A 64 -14.61 14.78 -12.11
N LEU A 65 -14.23 15.89 -11.47
CA LEU A 65 -13.51 15.89 -10.19
C LEU A 65 -14.37 15.34 -9.04
N VAL A 66 -15.64 15.74 -8.95
CA VAL A 66 -16.56 15.25 -7.91
C VAL A 66 -16.84 13.75 -8.07
N VAL A 67 -17.05 13.26 -9.29
CA VAL A 67 -17.28 11.83 -9.57
C VAL A 67 -16.06 11.01 -9.15
N VAL A 68 -14.87 11.45 -9.55
CA VAL A 68 -13.62 10.77 -9.22
C VAL A 68 -13.30 10.83 -7.72
N GLY A 69 -13.47 11.99 -7.09
CA GLY A 69 -13.28 12.14 -5.65
C GLY A 69 -14.29 11.29 -4.86
N GLY A 70 -15.53 11.23 -5.33
CA GLY A 70 -16.55 10.34 -4.81
C GLY A 70 -16.19 8.87 -4.97
N MET A 71 -15.67 8.45 -6.13
CA MET A 71 -15.18 7.10 -6.34
C MET A 71 -14.06 6.74 -5.36
N LEU A 72 -13.07 7.61 -5.18
CA LEU A 72 -11.99 7.41 -4.20
C LEU A 72 -12.55 7.32 -2.77
N ALA A 73 -13.48 8.19 -2.40
CA ALA A 73 -14.13 8.16 -1.09
C ALA A 73 -14.92 6.86 -0.86
N VAL A 74 -15.65 6.36 -1.87
CA VAL A 74 -16.38 5.08 -1.78
C VAL A 74 -15.41 3.92 -1.59
N VAL A 75 -14.29 3.90 -2.30
CA VAL A 75 -13.25 2.86 -2.10
C VAL A 75 -12.67 2.94 -0.69
N LEU A 76 -12.36 4.13 -0.18
CA LEU A 76 -11.85 4.31 1.18
C LEU A 76 -12.85 3.84 2.23
N VAL A 77 -14.11 4.25 2.13
CA VAL A 77 -15.16 3.86 3.07
C VAL A 77 -15.42 2.35 2.98
N GLY A 78 -15.46 1.79 1.77
CA GLY A 78 -15.60 0.35 1.56
C GLY A 78 -14.46 -0.46 2.20
N LEU A 79 -13.22 0.00 2.04
CA LEU A 79 -12.06 -0.61 2.71
C LEU A 79 -12.14 -0.46 4.23
N ALA A 80 -12.52 0.71 4.74
CA ALA A 80 -12.67 0.94 6.18
C ALA A 80 -13.72 0.00 6.80
N LEU A 81 -14.88 -0.15 6.16
CA LEU A 81 -15.94 -1.06 6.61
C LEU A 81 -15.52 -2.53 6.50
N LEU A 82 -14.79 -2.90 5.45
CA LEU A 82 -14.25 -4.26 5.28
C LEU A 82 -13.22 -4.58 6.36
N ILE A 83 -12.36 -3.62 6.69
CA ILE A 83 -11.37 -3.74 7.76
C ILE A 83 -12.08 -3.85 9.11
N ASP A 84 -13.03 -2.97 9.41
CA ASP A 84 -13.80 -2.97 10.66
C ASP A 84 -14.48 -4.31 10.91
N THR A 85 -15.27 -4.77 9.93
CA THR A 85 -15.94 -6.07 9.99
C THR A 85 -14.96 -7.24 9.99
N GLY A 86 -13.86 -7.16 9.24
CA GLY A 86 -12.82 -8.19 9.23
C GLY A 86 -12.09 -8.31 10.57
N LEU A 87 -11.83 -7.18 11.23
CA LEU A 87 -11.13 -7.10 12.50
C LEU A 87 -11.98 -7.60 13.66
N ASP A 88 -13.25 -7.21 13.73
CA ASP A 88 -14.17 -7.69 14.77
C ASP A 88 -14.30 -9.20 14.72
N ASN A 89 -14.52 -9.72 13.52
CA ASN A 89 -14.63 -11.15 13.26
C ASN A 89 -13.30 -11.88 13.56
N LEU A 90 -12.16 -11.33 13.14
CA LEU A 90 -10.86 -11.92 13.44
C LEU A 90 -10.56 -11.90 14.94
N SER A 91 -10.94 -10.85 15.66
CA SER A 91 -10.75 -10.72 17.10
C SER A 91 -11.58 -11.73 17.89
N ALA A 92 -12.81 -12.01 17.43
CA ALA A 92 -13.69 -13.02 18.01
C ALA A 92 -13.19 -14.45 17.76
N GLU A 93 -12.67 -14.73 16.55
CA GLU A 93 -12.22 -16.06 16.15
C GLU A 93 -10.75 -16.34 16.51
N LEU A 94 -9.96 -15.33 16.84
CA LEU A 94 -8.54 -15.43 17.21
C LEU A 94 -8.26 -16.44 18.32
N PRO A 95 -9.02 -16.47 19.44
CA PRO A 95 -8.85 -17.49 20.49
C PRO A 95 -9.06 -18.91 19.97
N ARG A 96 -10.08 -19.11 19.12
CA ARG A 96 -10.40 -20.39 18.51
C ARG A 96 -9.32 -20.83 17.52
N LEU A 97 -8.81 -19.89 16.71
CA LEU A 97 -7.73 -20.13 15.76
C LEU A 97 -6.43 -20.54 16.48
N ARG A 98 -6.13 -19.91 17.63
CA ARG A 98 -5.00 -20.27 18.50
C ARG A 98 -5.14 -21.69 19.08
N GLN A 99 -6.33 -22.06 19.53
CA GLN A 99 -6.60 -23.40 20.06
C GLN A 99 -6.48 -24.48 18.97
N ALA A 100 -7.01 -24.21 17.77
CA ALA A 100 -6.90 -25.12 16.65
C ALA A 100 -5.43 -25.32 16.21
N MET A 101 -4.64 -24.25 16.14
CA MET A 101 -3.18 -24.33 15.89
C MET A 101 -2.45 -25.17 16.94
N ALA A 102 -2.74 -24.96 18.23
CA ALA A 102 -2.11 -25.72 19.31
C ALA A 102 -2.43 -27.21 19.20
N ALA A 103 -3.69 -27.57 18.94
CA ALA A 103 -4.13 -28.95 18.76
C ALA A 103 -3.48 -29.63 17.53
N GLN A 104 -3.32 -28.91 16.42
CA GLN A 104 -2.63 -29.40 15.23
C GLN A 104 -1.15 -29.70 15.54
N LEU A 105 -0.48 -28.82 16.29
CA LEU A 105 0.92 -29.02 16.68
C LEU A 105 1.10 -30.19 17.65
N GLU A 106 0.19 -30.36 18.61
CA GLU A 106 0.20 -31.53 19.49
C GLU A 106 0.03 -32.83 18.69
N THR A 107 -0.78 -32.82 17.63
CA THR A 107 -0.96 -33.99 16.74
C THR A 107 0.32 -34.30 15.96
N VAL A 108 1.00 -33.27 15.44
CA VAL A 108 2.29 -33.41 14.76
C VAL A 108 3.39 -33.88 15.74
N GLU A 109 3.42 -33.33 16.95
CA GLU A 109 4.35 -33.74 18.01
C GLU A 109 4.14 -35.20 18.42
N ALA A 110 2.89 -35.65 18.53
CA ALA A 110 2.57 -37.05 18.81
C ALA A 110 3.03 -37.98 17.68
N GLY A 111 2.86 -37.56 16.41
CA GLY A 111 3.38 -38.27 15.24
C GLY A 111 4.91 -38.36 15.23
N LEU A 112 5.59 -37.25 15.54
CA LEU A 112 7.06 -37.21 15.61
C LEU A 112 7.62 -38.02 16.79
N ALA A 113 6.94 -37.99 17.94
CA ALA A 113 7.29 -38.80 19.10
C ALA A 113 7.16 -40.30 18.80
N SER A 114 6.16 -40.70 17.99
CA SER A 114 6.01 -42.08 17.53
C SER A 114 7.15 -42.55 16.61
N LEU A 115 7.87 -41.62 15.98
CA LEU A 115 9.06 -41.87 15.15
C LEU A 115 10.38 -41.80 15.94
N GLY A 116 10.32 -41.59 17.26
CA GLY A 116 11.49 -41.56 18.14
C GLY A 116 12.20 -40.21 18.25
N PHE A 117 11.60 -39.13 17.73
CA PHE A 117 12.15 -37.79 17.92
C PHE A 117 11.88 -37.23 19.34
N PRO A 118 12.74 -36.36 19.88
CA PRO A 118 12.52 -35.72 21.18
C PRO A 118 11.22 -34.92 21.17
N GLN A 119 10.45 -35.02 22.26
CA GLN A 119 9.18 -34.30 22.36
C GLN A 119 9.43 -32.79 22.46
N ILE A 120 9.15 -32.09 21.37
CA ILE A 120 9.14 -30.63 21.30
C ILE A 120 7.78 -30.20 21.88
N GLN A 121 7.74 -29.23 22.78
CA GLN A 121 6.49 -28.68 23.34
C GLN A 121 6.11 -27.37 22.61
N ALA A 122 6.06 -27.40 21.29
CA ALA A 122 5.76 -26.24 20.46
C ALA A 122 4.31 -25.76 20.70
N GLY A 123 3.35 -26.69 20.84
CA GLY A 123 1.95 -26.35 21.15
C GLY A 123 1.79 -25.57 22.46
N ALA A 124 2.35 -26.10 23.55
CA ALA A 124 2.31 -25.45 24.87
C ALA A 124 3.07 -24.11 24.91
N ARG A 125 4.22 -24.01 24.23
CA ARG A 125 4.97 -22.75 24.11
C ARG A 125 4.22 -21.70 23.31
N LEU A 126 3.51 -22.09 22.25
CA LEU A 126 2.65 -21.19 21.48
C LEU A 126 1.49 -20.67 22.32
N GLN A 127 0.86 -21.52 23.12
CA GLN A 127 -0.24 -21.09 23.99
C GLN A 127 0.23 -20.15 25.10
N GLN A 128 1.39 -20.43 25.71
CA GLN A 128 2.01 -19.56 26.70
C GLN A 128 2.46 -18.22 26.10
N ALA A 129 3.08 -18.24 24.91
CA ALA A 129 3.44 -17.03 24.17
C ALA A 129 2.20 -16.24 23.73
N ALA A 130 1.12 -16.90 23.31
CA ALA A 130 -0.13 -16.26 22.89
C ALA A 130 -0.89 -15.62 24.06
N ASN A 131 -0.84 -16.21 25.25
CA ASN A 131 -1.43 -15.64 26.47
C ASN A 131 -0.58 -14.48 27.01
N ALA A 132 0.74 -14.52 26.82
CA ALA A 132 1.63 -13.40 27.10
C ALA A 132 1.55 -12.28 26.04
N SER A 133 1.11 -12.60 24.82
CA SER A 133 0.97 -11.68 23.69
C SER A 133 -0.50 -11.42 23.34
N GLY A 134 -1.11 -10.51 24.11
CA GLY A 134 -2.11 -9.61 23.53
C GLY A 134 -1.53 -8.74 22.39
N SER A 135 -0.19 -8.71 22.26
CA SER A 135 0.57 -7.83 21.39
C SER A 135 0.44 -8.08 19.89
N ILE A 136 0.25 -9.32 19.43
CA ILE A 136 0.23 -9.58 17.96
C ILE A 136 -1.03 -9.00 17.33
N ALA A 137 -2.19 -9.22 17.96
CA ALA A 137 -3.45 -8.66 17.47
C ALA A 137 -3.42 -7.12 17.53
N THR A 138 -2.91 -6.54 18.61
CA THR A 138 -2.78 -5.08 18.73
C THR A 138 -1.77 -4.49 17.75
N SER A 139 -0.62 -5.15 17.51
CA SER A 139 0.35 -4.69 16.51
C SER A 139 -0.20 -4.77 15.09
N LEU A 140 -0.96 -5.81 14.75
CA LEU A 140 -1.65 -5.89 13.46
C LEU A 140 -2.70 -4.79 13.31
N LEU A 141 -3.46 -4.50 14.36
CA LEU A 141 -4.43 -3.40 14.39
C LEU A 141 -3.74 -2.03 14.21
N GLU A 142 -2.64 -1.80 14.91
CA GLU A 142 -1.83 -0.58 14.79
C GLU A 142 -1.27 -0.41 13.37
N GLU A 143 -0.79 -1.50 12.77
CA GLU A 143 -0.21 -1.47 11.42
C GLU A 143 -1.28 -1.30 10.34
N ILE A 144 -2.43 -1.95 10.47
CA ILE A 144 -3.61 -1.72 9.61
C ILE A 144 -4.09 -0.27 9.74
N GLY A 145 -4.17 0.26 10.97
CA GLY A 145 -4.55 1.65 11.23
C GLY A 145 -3.54 2.65 10.62
N SER A 146 -2.25 2.33 10.68
CA SER A 146 -1.17 3.10 10.05
C SER A 146 -1.29 3.10 8.52
N ILE A 147 -1.53 1.93 7.91
CA ILE A 147 -1.77 1.80 6.46
C ILE A 147 -3.01 2.60 6.06
N ALA A 148 -4.12 2.47 6.80
CA ALA A 148 -5.35 3.21 6.53
C ALA A 148 -5.12 4.74 6.60
N SER A 149 -4.39 5.21 7.61
CA SER A 149 -4.02 6.62 7.75
C SER A 149 -3.14 7.10 6.59
N SER A 150 -2.18 6.27 6.16
CA SER A 150 -1.31 6.56 5.02
C SER A 150 -2.09 6.63 3.71
N VAL A 151 -3.00 5.70 3.49
CA VAL A 151 -3.89 5.65 2.31
C VAL A 151 -4.81 6.87 2.28
N LEU A 152 -5.37 7.27 3.42
CA LEU A 152 -6.19 8.49 3.53
C LEU A 152 -5.38 9.75 3.16
N LEU A 153 -4.15 9.87 3.68
CA LEU A 153 -3.25 10.98 3.39
C LEU A 153 -2.90 11.05 1.90
N VAL A 154 -2.60 9.91 1.29
CA VAL A 154 -2.39 9.79 -0.16
C VAL A 154 -3.62 10.27 -0.94
N VAL A 155 -4.83 9.84 -0.55
CA VAL A 155 -6.06 10.29 -1.21
C VAL A 155 -6.26 11.80 -1.07
N PHE A 156 -5.98 12.38 0.09
CA PHE A 156 -6.01 13.83 0.25
C PHE A 156 -5.04 14.54 -0.70
N TYR A 157 -3.80 14.04 -0.83
CA TYR A 157 -2.86 14.58 -1.81
C TYR A 157 -3.31 14.41 -3.25
N VAL A 158 -3.89 13.27 -3.60
CA VAL A 158 -4.47 13.04 -4.93
C VAL A 158 -5.55 14.08 -5.20
N LEU A 159 -6.51 14.26 -4.28
CA LEU A 159 -7.57 15.27 -4.41
C LEU A 159 -7.01 16.69 -4.54
N PHE A 160 -6.03 17.05 -3.70
CA PHE A 160 -5.35 18.33 -3.75
C PHE A 160 -4.64 18.56 -5.10
N LEU A 161 -3.87 17.58 -5.57
CA LEU A 161 -3.17 17.62 -6.85
C LEU A 161 -4.14 17.68 -8.03
N LEU A 162 -5.27 16.96 -7.98
CA LEU A 162 -6.31 17.01 -8.99
C LEU A 162 -6.98 18.39 -9.05
N LEU A 163 -7.25 18.99 -7.89
CA LEU A 163 -7.78 20.34 -7.80
C LEU A 163 -6.78 21.36 -8.35
N GLU A 164 -5.51 21.28 -7.94
CA GLU A 164 -4.44 22.14 -8.45
C GLU A 164 -4.13 21.90 -9.92
N SER A 165 -4.27 20.68 -10.47
CA SER A 165 -3.96 20.37 -11.86
C SER A 165 -4.72 21.23 -12.87
N THR A 166 -5.86 21.81 -12.45
CA THR A 166 -6.67 22.74 -13.24
C THR A 166 -6.15 24.18 -13.23
N VAL A 167 -5.33 24.54 -12.24
CA VAL A 167 -4.84 25.90 -11.96
C VAL A 167 -3.32 26.02 -12.15
N LEU A 168 -2.59 24.94 -11.92
CA LEU A 168 -1.13 24.84 -11.94
C LEU A 168 -0.52 25.25 -13.30
N PRO A 169 -1.08 24.83 -14.47
CA PRO A 169 -0.52 25.22 -15.77
C PRO A 169 -0.54 26.75 -15.97
N ALA A 170 -1.66 27.40 -15.62
CA ALA A 170 -1.80 28.85 -15.74
C ALA A 170 -0.87 29.63 -14.78
N LYS A 171 -0.66 29.11 -13.56
CA LYS A 171 0.29 29.69 -12.59
C LYS A 171 1.75 29.51 -13.02
N LEU A 172 2.09 28.34 -13.59
CA LEU A 172 3.44 28.06 -14.08
C LEU A 172 3.77 28.86 -15.33
N GLU A 173 2.83 29.03 -16.25
CA GLU A 173 3.00 29.92 -17.41
C GLU A 173 3.16 31.39 -16.98
N ALA A 174 2.40 31.84 -15.98
CA ALA A 174 2.54 33.18 -15.41
C ALA A 174 3.87 33.39 -14.66
N ALA A 175 4.43 32.35 -14.02
CA ALA A 175 5.66 32.44 -13.23
C ALA A 175 6.94 32.19 -14.05
N PHE A 176 6.90 31.34 -15.08
CA PHE A 176 8.08 30.86 -15.80
C PHE A 176 8.07 31.12 -17.31
N GLY A 177 6.98 31.65 -17.89
CA GLY A 177 6.86 31.88 -19.34
C GLY A 177 6.69 30.58 -20.15
N ALA A 178 6.48 30.69 -21.47
CA ALA A 178 6.14 29.58 -22.36
C ALA A 178 7.18 28.44 -22.34
N VAL A 179 6.86 27.42 -21.55
CA VAL A 179 7.19 25.98 -21.62
C VAL A 179 8.53 25.59 -22.27
N SER A 180 9.51 25.28 -21.42
CA SER A 180 10.81 24.72 -21.83
C SER A 180 10.72 23.23 -22.24
N PRO A 181 11.69 22.69 -23.02
CA PRO A 181 11.74 21.27 -23.44
C PRO A 181 11.78 20.23 -22.30
N VAL A 182 11.84 20.65 -21.04
CA VAL A 182 11.76 19.80 -19.85
C VAL A 182 10.34 19.26 -19.63
N SER A 183 9.29 20.02 -19.96
CA SER A 183 7.90 19.61 -19.78
C SER A 183 7.50 18.43 -20.66
N GLU A 184 8.01 18.39 -21.89
CA GLU A 184 7.72 17.35 -22.88
C GLU A 184 8.41 16.02 -22.54
N ARG A 185 9.57 16.09 -21.89
CA ARG A 185 10.26 14.91 -21.33
C ARG A 185 9.53 14.37 -20.10
N LEU A 186 9.10 15.26 -19.20
CA LEU A 186 8.29 14.89 -18.04
C LEU A 186 6.96 14.26 -18.48
N GLY A 187 6.26 14.84 -19.46
CA GLY A 187 5.01 14.30 -19.99
C GLY A 187 5.12 12.88 -20.51
N ARG A 188 6.23 12.54 -21.20
CA ARG A 188 6.50 11.16 -21.64
C ARG A 188 6.76 10.19 -20.50
N ILE A 189 7.54 10.62 -19.50
CA ILE A 189 7.79 9.80 -18.30
C ILE A 189 6.47 9.54 -17.58
N LEU A 190 5.64 10.57 -17.39
CA LEU A 190 4.32 10.45 -16.76
C LEU A 190 3.41 9.51 -17.55
N ALA A 191 3.36 9.60 -18.88
CA ALA A 191 2.56 8.71 -19.72
C ALA A 191 3.03 7.24 -19.64
N SER A 192 4.34 7.00 -19.60
CA SER A 192 4.89 5.65 -19.41
C SER A 192 4.56 5.07 -18.03
N VAL A 193 4.70 5.88 -16.97
CA VAL A 193 4.31 5.49 -15.61
C VAL A 193 2.82 5.21 -15.54
N GLN A 194 1.99 6.04 -16.16
CA GLN A 194 0.55 5.88 -16.22
C GLN A 194 0.15 4.55 -16.88
N SER A 195 0.71 4.25 -18.06
CA SER A 195 0.43 3.01 -18.79
C SER A 195 0.84 1.78 -17.96
N TYR A 196 2.04 1.80 -17.38
CA TYR A 196 2.52 0.73 -16.50
C TYR A 196 1.56 0.47 -15.34
N LEU A 197 1.09 1.53 -14.69
CA LEU A 197 0.24 1.39 -13.53
C LEU A 197 -1.18 0.97 -13.87
N VAL A 198 -1.74 1.40 -15.01
CA VAL A 198 -3.03 0.88 -15.48
C VAL A 198 -2.93 -0.64 -15.66
N VAL A 199 -1.87 -1.11 -16.31
CA VAL A 199 -1.61 -2.54 -16.49
C VAL A 199 -1.43 -3.24 -15.14
N GLN A 200 -0.65 -2.66 -14.21
CA GLN A 200 -0.45 -3.20 -12.86
C GLN A 200 -1.75 -3.28 -12.06
N THR A 201 -2.61 -2.26 -12.17
CA THR A 201 -3.92 -2.21 -11.50
C THR A 201 -4.82 -3.34 -12.01
N ALA A 202 -4.90 -3.49 -13.34
CA ALA A 202 -5.71 -4.51 -13.98
C ALA A 202 -5.25 -5.93 -13.62
N LEU A 203 -3.93 -6.16 -13.63
CA LEU A 203 -3.34 -7.42 -13.18
C LEU A 203 -3.64 -7.71 -11.71
N SER A 204 -3.48 -6.71 -10.84
CA SER A 204 -3.76 -6.87 -9.41
C SER A 204 -5.24 -7.19 -9.17
N ALA A 205 -6.14 -6.52 -9.91
CA ALA A 205 -7.58 -6.77 -9.80
C ALA A 205 -7.95 -8.19 -10.24
N LEU A 206 -7.35 -8.67 -11.33
CA LEU A 206 -7.50 -10.04 -11.79
C LEU A 206 -7.04 -11.04 -10.72
N VAL A 207 -5.85 -10.82 -10.13
CA VAL A 207 -5.30 -11.69 -9.08
C VAL A 207 -6.22 -11.73 -7.86
N GLY A 208 -6.63 -10.57 -7.35
CA GLY A 208 -7.54 -10.51 -6.20
C GLY A 208 -8.88 -11.19 -6.46
N ALA A 209 -9.44 -11.04 -7.66
CA ALA A 209 -10.66 -11.73 -8.07
C ALA A 209 -10.47 -13.25 -8.11
N LEU A 210 -9.38 -13.73 -8.72
CA LEU A 210 -9.06 -15.16 -8.78
C LEU A 210 -8.87 -15.77 -7.39
N VAL A 211 -8.16 -15.08 -6.49
CA VAL A 211 -7.98 -15.50 -5.09
C VAL A 211 -9.33 -15.58 -4.38
N THR A 212 -10.17 -14.55 -4.52
CA THR A 212 -11.52 -14.53 -3.92
C THR A 212 -12.34 -15.73 -4.39
N VAL A 213 -12.42 -15.94 -5.71
CA VAL A 213 -13.20 -17.03 -6.30
C VAL A 213 -12.66 -18.39 -5.84
N THR A 214 -11.34 -18.56 -5.82
CA THR A 214 -10.71 -19.81 -5.40
C THR A 214 -11.02 -20.13 -3.94
N LEU A 215 -10.83 -19.17 -3.03
CA LEU A 215 -11.12 -19.35 -1.61
C LEU A 215 -12.61 -19.57 -1.35
N TRP A 216 -13.47 -18.89 -2.10
CA TRP A 216 -14.92 -19.08 -2.02
C TRP A 216 -15.34 -20.48 -2.47
N LEU A 217 -14.76 -21.01 -3.56
CA LEU A 217 -15.01 -22.38 -4.04
C LEU A 217 -14.51 -23.44 -3.05
N ILE A 218 -13.43 -23.17 -2.32
CA ILE A 218 -12.87 -24.06 -1.30
C ILE A 218 -13.67 -23.98 0.02
N GLY A 219 -14.49 -22.93 0.20
CA GLY A 219 -15.27 -22.70 1.41
C GLY A 219 -14.47 -22.06 2.56
N VAL A 220 -13.37 -21.38 2.24
CA VAL A 220 -12.55 -20.68 3.24
C VAL A 220 -13.26 -19.41 3.70
N ASP A 221 -13.34 -19.21 5.01
CA ASP A 221 -13.92 -18.00 5.61
C ASP A 221 -13.17 -16.74 5.15
N TYR A 222 -13.91 -15.63 5.04
CA TYR A 222 -13.37 -14.32 4.65
C TYR A 222 -12.69 -14.29 3.26
N ALA A 223 -13.13 -15.12 2.32
CA ALA A 223 -12.59 -15.16 0.94
C ALA A 223 -12.45 -13.77 0.27
N LEU A 224 -13.43 -12.87 0.47
CA LEU A 224 -13.39 -11.51 -0.05
C LEU A 224 -12.28 -10.66 0.60
N LEU A 225 -12.10 -10.78 1.92
CA LEU A 225 -11.04 -10.07 2.65
C LEU A 225 -9.67 -10.47 2.10
N TRP A 226 -9.42 -11.77 1.94
CA TRP A 226 -8.17 -12.30 1.41
C TRP A 226 -7.92 -11.90 -0.04
N GLY A 227 -8.95 -11.85 -0.87
CA GLY A 227 -8.84 -11.37 -2.25
C GLY A 227 -8.54 -9.88 -2.36
N VAL A 228 -9.13 -9.05 -1.49
CA VAL A 228 -8.79 -7.62 -1.39
C VAL A 228 -7.36 -7.46 -0.89
N LEU A 229 -6.93 -8.25 0.10
CA LEU A 229 -5.55 -8.26 0.57
C LEU A 229 -4.60 -8.61 -0.59
N ALA A 230 -4.89 -9.68 -1.33
CA ALA A 230 -4.10 -10.10 -2.48
C ALA A 230 -4.03 -9.03 -3.57
N PHE A 231 -5.14 -8.34 -3.87
CA PHE A 231 -5.17 -7.18 -4.76
C PHE A 231 -4.22 -6.07 -4.29
N LEU A 232 -4.33 -5.65 -3.02
CA LEU A 232 -3.53 -4.57 -2.45
C LEU A 232 -2.04 -4.93 -2.42
N LEU A 233 -1.74 -6.14 -1.97
CA LEU A 233 -0.37 -6.61 -1.86
C LEU A 233 0.28 -6.80 -3.23
N ASN A 234 -0.46 -7.20 -4.27
CA ASN A 234 0.08 -7.38 -5.63
C ASN A 234 0.64 -6.09 -6.27
N TYR A 235 0.41 -4.92 -5.67
CA TYR A 235 1.12 -3.69 -6.04
C TYR A 235 2.60 -3.67 -5.65
N VAL A 236 3.03 -4.48 -4.67
CA VAL A 236 4.43 -4.69 -4.30
C VAL A 236 4.96 -5.89 -5.10
N PRO A 237 5.75 -5.68 -6.18
CA PRO A 237 6.18 -6.77 -7.06
C PRO A 237 6.96 -7.83 -6.28
N ASN A 238 6.67 -9.11 -6.58
CA ASN A 238 7.26 -10.32 -5.99
C ASN A 238 6.97 -10.59 -4.49
N PHE A 239 6.84 -9.58 -3.64
CA PHE A 239 6.55 -9.79 -2.21
C PHE A 239 5.06 -9.87 -1.90
N GLY A 240 4.23 -9.17 -2.68
CA GLY A 240 2.81 -9.07 -2.45
C GLY A 240 2.06 -10.41 -2.36
N PRO A 241 2.07 -11.22 -3.43
CA PRO A 241 1.44 -12.53 -3.43
C PRO A 241 1.98 -13.46 -2.34
N ILE A 242 3.29 -13.39 -2.04
CA ILE A 242 3.92 -14.20 -0.98
C ILE A 242 3.40 -13.79 0.40
N LEU A 243 3.38 -12.50 0.70
CA LEU A 243 2.91 -11.95 1.98
C LEU A 243 1.39 -12.16 2.16
N ALA A 244 0.60 -12.09 1.09
CA ALA A 244 -0.83 -12.38 1.13
C ALA A 244 -1.12 -13.88 1.29
N ALA A 245 -0.29 -14.74 0.69
CA ALA A 245 -0.44 -16.18 0.76
C ALA A 245 -0.13 -16.74 2.15
N ILE A 246 0.85 -16.19 2.89
CA ILE A 246 1.23 -16.71 4.21
C ILE A 246 0.04 -16.84 5.17
N PRO A 247 -0.72 -15.77 5.47
CA PRO A 247 -1.85 -15.89 6.39
C PRO A 247 -3.01 -16.71 5.80
N ALA A 248 -3.24 -16.66 4.49
CA ALA A 248 -4.26 -17.48 3.83
C ALA A 248 -3.93 -19.00 3.91
N VAL A 249 -2.66 -19.36 3.70
CA VAL A 249 -2.17 -20.74 3.79
C VAL A 249 -2.19 -21.23 5.24
N VAL A 250 -1.80 -20.37 6.20
CA VAL A 250 -1.92 -20.69 7.63
C VAL A 250 -3.39 -20.92 8.00
N MET A 251 -4.31 -20.07 7.55
CA MET A 251 -5.75 -20.27 7.79
C MET A 251 -6.26 -21.59 7.19
N ALA A 252 -5.88 -21.89 5.95
CA ALA A 252 -6.25 -23.15 5.31
C ALA A 252 -5.70 -24.37 6.08
N PHE A 253 -4.44 -24.32 6.52
CA PHE A 253 -3.83 -25.38 7.32
C PHE A 253 -4.55 -25.60 8.66
N ILE A 254 -5.03 -24.53 9.29
CA ILE A 254 -5.74 -24.62 10.57
C ILE A 254 -7.13 -25.24 10.39
N GLN A 255 -7.83 -24.88 9.31
CA GLN A 255 -9.18 -25.35 9.04
C GLN A 255 -9.22 -26.80 8.57
N PHE A 256 -8.30 -27.19 7.68
CA PHE A 256 -8.33 -28.50 7.04
C PHE A 256 -7.32 -29.49 7.64
N GLY A 257 -6.39 -29.02 8.46
CA GLY A 257 -5.29 -29.82 9.00
C GLY A 257 -4.25 -30.22 7.94
N PRO A 258 -3.19 -30.92 8.34
CA PRO A 258 -2.38 -31.68 7.41
C PRO A 258 -3.25 -32.83 6.89
N GLY A 259 -3.61 -32.79 5.61
CA GLY A 259 -4.24 -33.94 4.95
C GLY A 259 -3.43 -35.21 5.10
#